data_AF-A0A535A5D0-F1
#
_entry.id   AF-A0A535A5D0-F1
#
_cell.length_a   1.000
_cell.length_b   1.000
_cell.length_c   1.000
_cell.angle_alpha   90.00
_cell.angle_beta   90.00
_cell.angle_gamma   90.00
#
_symmetry.space_group_name_H-M   'P 1'
#
loop_
_entity.id
_entity.type
_entity.pdbx_description
1 polymer ?
#
loop_
_entity_poly.entity_id
_entity_poly.type
_entity_poly.pdbx_seq_one_letter_code
_entity_poly.pdbx_strand_id
1 'polypeptide(L)'
;MISEPTAPVAAALPPADAGGRAVLARRASVVSIAVLASRVLGVVREQIFAVFFGAGRELDAFITAFRIPNLLRDLFAEGALSAAFVSTFTQYLERGGEAAAWRLASLVINTLLIVVGTITLIGMWIAPGVVLAIAPGFAAIPGKVGLTVGL
;
A
#
# COMPACT_ATOMS: atom_id res chain seq x y z
N MET A 1 49.36 -35.26 -15.18
CA MET A 1 49.07 -33.96 -14.53
C MET A 1 47.61 -33.63 -14.84
N ILE A 2 46.69 -34.27 -14.12
CA ILE A 2 45.24 -34.07 -14.25
C ILE A 2 44.81 -33.60 -12.86
N SER A 3 44.39 -32.34 -12.78
CA SER A 3 43.95 -31.70 -11.54
C SER A 3 42.52 -32.14 -11.23
N GLU A 4 42.30 -32.78 -10.09
CA GLU A 4 40.94 -33.03 -9.57
C GLU A 4 40.24 -31.70 -9.23
N PRO A 5 38.94 -31.55 -9.53
CA PRO A 5 38.13 -30.45 -9.00
C PRO A 5 37.81 -30.72 -7.53
N THR A 6 38.32 -29.88 -6.63
CA THR A 6 37.91 -29.87 -5.21
C THR A 6 36.43 -29.49 -5.10
N ALA A 7 35.60 -30.44 -4.66
CA ALA A 7 34.20 -30.21 -4.34
C ALA A 7 34.06 -29.19 -3.19
N PRO A 8 33.06 -28.28 -3.23
CA PRO A 8 32.80 -27.37 -2.13
C PRO A 8 32.30 -28.16 -0.92
N VAL A 9 32.98 -28.02 0.22
CA VAL A 9 32.54 -28.53 1.51
C VAL A 9 31.17 -27.92 1.81
N ALA A 10 30.13 -28.75 1.74
CA ALA A 10 28.79 -28.40 2.18
C ALA A 10 28.83 -28.11 3.69
N ALA A 11 29.00 -26.83 4.06
CA ALA A 11 28.87 -26.37 5.42
C ALA A 11 27.42 -26.65 5.87
N ALA A 12 27.26 -27.61 6.76
CA ALA A 12 25.97 -27.93 7.35
C ALA A 12 25.39 -26.68 8.02
N LEU A 13 24.20 -26.26 7.59
CA LEU A 13 23.45 -25.17 8.21
C LEU A 13 23.25 -25.49 9.69
N PRO A 14 23.58 -24.56 10.62
CA PRO A 14 23.39 -24.79 12.04
C PRO A 14 21.92 -25.08 12.34
N PRO A 15 21.62 -26.03 13.26
CA PRO A 15 20.25 -26.37 13.60
C PRO A 15 19.55 -25.14 14.18
N ALA A 16 18.45 -24.72 13.53
CA ALA A 16 17.67 -23.57 13.98
C ALA A 16 17.19 -23.79 15.42
N ASP A 17 17.49 -22.81 16.26
CA ASP A 17 17.22 -22.81 17.68
C ASP A 17 15.70 -22.85 17.94
N ALA A 18 15.28 -23.74 18.84
CA ALA A 18 13.87 -23.87 19.20
C ALA A 18 13.30 -22.56 19.81
N GLY A 19 14.15 -21.76 20.45
CA GLY A 19 13.82 -20.45 21.00
C GLY A 19 13.46 -19.41 19.92
N GLY A 20 14.28 -19.27 18.88
CA GLY A 20 14.03 -18.39 17.75
C GLY A 20 12.76 -18.73 16.99
N ARG A 21 12.45 -20.02 16.82
CA ARG A 21 11.19 -20.48 16.21
C ARG A 21 9.95 -20.08 17.02
N ALA A 22 9.99 -20.21 18.35
CA ALA A 22 8.88 -19.83 19.22
C ALA A 22 8.64 -18.30 19.22
N VAL A 23 9.71 -17.51 19.23
CA VAL A 23 9.62 -16.04 19.15
C VAL A 23 9.07 -15.59 17.79
N LEU A 24 9.53 -16.20 16.69
CA LEU A 24 9.04 -15.91 15.35
C LEU A 24 7.57 -16.29 15.20
N ALA A 25 7.17 -17.48 15.69
CA ALA A 25 5.78 -17.93 15.68
C ALA A 25 4.86 -16.97 16.46
N ARG A 26 5.32 -16.49 17.63
CA ARG A 26 4.56 -15.52 18.43
C ARG A 26 4.45 -14.15 17.75
N ARG A 27 5.49 -13.67 17.07
CA ARG A 27 5.41 -12.41 16.31
C ARG A 27 4.50 -12.55 15.09
N ALA A 28 4.60 -13.66 14.37
CA ALA A 28 3.76 -13.96 13.21
C ALA A 28 2.27 -14.12 13.59
N SER A 29 1.97 -14.69 14.76
CA SER A 29 0.59 -14.83 15.23
C SER A 29 -0.04 -13.48 15.56
N VAL A 30 0.70 -12.57 16.20
CA VAL A 30 0.22 -11.21 16.48
C VAL A 30 -0.09 -10.45 15.19
N VAL A 31 0.81 -10.50 14.20
CA VAL A 31 0.59 -9.86 12.89
C VAL A 31 -0.62 -10.48 12.18
N SER A 32 -0.73 -11.81 12.17
CA SER A 32 -1.86 -12.52 11.54
C SER A 32 -3.20 -12.14 12.16
N ILE A 33 -3.28 -12.03 13.49
CA ILE A 33 -4.49 -11.60 14.20
C ILE A 33 -4.84 -10.16 13.83
N ALA A 34 -3.87 -9.26 13.77
CA ALA A 34 -4.09 -7.88 13.36
C ALA A 34 -4.62 -7.78 11.92
N VAL A 35 -4.07 -8.59 11.00
CA VAL A 35 -4.54 -8.65 9.61
C VAL A 35 -5.97 -9.18 9.52
N LEU A 36 -6.30 -10.26 10.25
CA LEU A 36 -7.64 -10.81 10.28
C LEU A 36 -8.65 -9.82 10.85
N ALA A 37 -8.32 -9.16 11.97
CA ALA A 37 -9.16 -8.15 12.57
C ALA A 37 -9.43 -6.99 11.59
N SER A 38 -8.39 -6.53 10.88
CA SER A 38 -8.53 -5.49 9.85
C SER A 38 -9.44 -5.92 8.70
N ARG A 39 -9.33 -7.18 8.24
CA ARG A 39 -10.24 -7.73 7.21
C ARG A 39 -11.69 -7.81 7.68
N VAL A 40 -11.92 -8.27 8.91
CA VAL A 40 -13.27 -8.33 9.50
C VAL A 40 -13.87 -6.94 9.60
N LEU A 41 -13.12 -5.94 10.08
CA LEU A 41 -13.56 -4.54 10.10
C LEU A 41 -13.88 -4.03 8.69
N GLY A 42 -13.09 -4.42 7.68
CA GLY A 42 -13.34 -4.10 6.28
C GLY A 42 -14.69 -4.64 5.78
N VAL A 43 -15.00 -5.90 6.10
CA VAL A 43 -16.29 -6.53 5.75
C VAL A 43 -17.45 -5.85 6.49
N VAL A 44 -17.28 -5.51 7.77
CA VAL A 44 -18.30 -4.76 8.53
C VAL A 44 -18.57 -3.40 7.90
N ARG A 45 -17.52 -2.67 7.51
CA ARG A 45 -17.64 -1.41 6.76
C ARG A 45 -18.44 -1.59 5.48
N GLU A 46 -18.17 -2.64 4.72
CA GLU A 46 -18.90 -2.94 3.48
C GLU A 46 -20.38 -3.24 3.75
N GLN A 47 -20.71 -3.98 4.80
CA GLN A 47 -22.10 -4.19 5.20
C GLN A 47 -22.80 -2.90 5.65
N ILE A 48 -22.12 -2.05 6.42
CA ILE A 48 -22.61 -0.73 6.81
C ILE A 48 -22.92 0.07 5.53
N PHE A 49 -22.00 0.15 4.58
CA PHE A 49 -22.24 0.88 3.33
C PHE A 49 -23.40 0.29 2.51
N ALA A 50 -23.51 -1.03 2.44
CA ALA A 50 -24.63 -1.68 1.77
C ALA A 50 -25.99 -1.39 2.45
N VAL A 51 -26.02 -1.26 3.78
CA VAL A 51 -27.24 -0.91 4.54
C VAL A 51 -27.60 0.57 4.39
N PHE A 52 -26.62 1.48 4.49
CA PHE A 52 -26.86 2.92 4.45
C PHE A 52 -27.10 3.47 3.04
N PHE A 53 -26.40 2.96 2.02
CA PHE A 53 -26.53 3.42 0.64
C PHE A 53 -27.37 2.48 -0.25
N GLY A 54 -27.65 1.25 0.18
CA GLY A 54 -28.33 0.23 -0.63
C GLY A 54 -27.53 -0.19 -1.87
N ALA A 55 -28.18 -0.87 -2.82
CA ALA A 55 -27.69 -1.03 -4.20
C ALA A 55 -27.87 0.28 -5.01
N GLY A 56 -27.40 1.39 -4.45
CA GLY A 56 -27.73 2.74 -4.88
C GLY A 56 -26.64 3.40 -5.71
N ARG A 57 -27.06 4.32 -6.59
CA ARG A 57 -26.17 5.16 -7.44
C ARG A 57 -25.13 5.94 -6.64
N GLU A 58 -25.37 6.19 -5.36
CA GLU A 58 -24.45 6.92 -4.46
C GLU A 58 -23.28 6.07 -3.99
N LEU A 59 -23.49 4.77 -3.71
CA LEU A 59 -22.40 3.85 -3.35
C LEU A 59 -21.42 3.69 -4.51
N ASP A 60 -21.94 3.57 -5.72
CA ASP A 60 -21.14 3.51 -6.95
C ASP A 60 -20.29 4.78 -7.15
N ALA A 61 -20.87 5.96 -6.89
CA ALA A 61 -20.18 7.24 -6.97
C ALA A 61 -19.08 7.33 -5.90
N PHE A 62 -19.39 6.97 -4.66
CA PHE A 62 -18.45 6.93 -3.55
C PHE A 62 -17.28 5.98 -3.84
N ILE A 63 -17.55 4.72 -4.21
CA ILE A 63 -16.51 3.73 -4.52
C ILE A 63 -15.63 4.21 -5.68
N THR A 64 -16.22 4.84 -6.70
CA THR A 64 -15.48 5.37 -7.85
C THR A 64 -14.59 6.55 -7.45
N ALA A 65 -15.09 7.48 -6.64
CA ALA A 65 -14.33 8.62 -6.13
C ALA A 65 -13.11 8.16 -5.31
N PHE A 66 -13.28 7.15 -4.46
CA PHE A 66 -12.19 6.59 -3.64
C PHE A 66 -11.19 5.73 -4.42
N ARG A 67 -11.45 5.42 -5.69
CA ARG A 67 -10.57 4.57 -6.50
C ARG A 67 -9.25 5.26 -6.82
N ILE A 68 -9.28 6.55 -7.18
CA ILE A 68 -8.08 7.30 -7.55
C ILE A 68 -7.13 7.44 -6.35
N PRO A 69 -7.57 7.87 -5.16
CA PRO A 69 -6.71 7.91 -3.97
C PRO A 69 -6.15 6.54 -3.60
N ASN A 70 -6.96 5.47 -3.67
CA ASN A 70 -6.49 4.12 -3.36
C ASN A 70 -5.41 3.65 -4.33
N LEU A 71 -5.56 3.90 -5.63
CA LEU A 71 -4.53 3.55 -6.62
C LEU A 71 -3.20 4.27 -6.35
N LEU A 72 -3.22 5.55 -5.97
CA LEU A 72 -2.01 6.29 -5.60
C LEU A 72 -1.38 5.70 -4.34
N ARG A 73 -2.18 5.38 -3.32
CA ARG A 73 -1.72 4.72 -2.10
C ARG A 73 -1.10 3.36 -2.41
N ASP A 74 -1.71 2.56 -3.26
CA ASP A 74 -1.22 1.24 -3.61
C ASP A 74 0.14 1.34 -4.36
N LEU A 75 0.27 2.34 -5.25
CA LEU A 75 1.49 2.58 -6.02
C LEU A 75 2.66 3.11 -5.16
N PHE A 76 2.38 4.04 -4.25
CA PHE A 76 3.44 4.76 -3.51
C PHE A 76 3.64 4.28 -2.07
N ALA A 77 2.65 3.66 -1.42
CA ALA A 77 2.71 3.34 0.01
C ALA A 77 2.73 1.83 0.32
N GLU A 78 2.01 0.99 -0.46
CA GLU A 78 1.91 -0.46 -0.18
C GLU A 78 2.89 -1.33 -0.99
N GLY A 79 3.40 -0.83 -2.13
CA GLY A 79 4.20 -1.61 -3.08
C GLY A 79 5.73 -1.50 -2.95
N ALA A 80 6.40 -1.59 -4.11
CA ALA A 80 7.86 -1.62 -4.23
C ALA A 80 8.58 -0.43 -3.58
N LEU A 81 7.94 0.75 -3.56
CA LEU A 81 8.52 1.94 -2.95
C LEU A 81 8.69 1.79 -1.43
N SER A 82 7.74 1.14 -0.74
CA SER A 82 7.80 0.91 0.71
C SER A 82 8.95 -0.04 1.07
N ALA A 83 9.10 -1.13 0.32
CA ALA A 83 10.21 -2.09 0.52
C ALA A 83 11.58 -1.47 0.20
N ALA A 84 11.69 -0.68 -0.87
CA ALA A 84 12.91 0.05 -1.21
C ALA A 84 13.25 1.13 -0.17
N PHE A 85 12.24 1.83 0.35
CA PHE A 85 12.41 2.82 1.40
C PHE A 85 12.95 2.20 2.69
N VAL A 86 12.30 1.14 3.21
CA VAL A 86 12.71 0.50 4.47
C VAL A 86 14.14 -0.01 4.39
N SER A 87 14.49 -0.70 3.29
CA SER A 87 15.86 -1.22 3.11
C SER A 87 16.91 -0.11 3.00
N THR A 88 16.59 1.00 2.32
CA THR A 88 17.52 2.14 2.21
C THR A 88 17.61 2.91 3.52
N PHE A 89 16.51 3.11 4.22
CA PHE A 89 16.46 3.76 5.53
C PHE A 89 17.30 3.00 6.56
N THR A 90 17.15 1.68 6.63
CA THR A 90 17.97 0.83 7.53
C THR A 90 19.45 0.92 7.20
N GLN A 91 19.84 0.93 5.92
CA GLN A 91 21.25 1.12 5.54
C GLN A 91 21.80 2.47 5.98
N TYR A 92 21.02 3.55 5.84
CA TYR A 92 21.41 4.88 6.31
C TYR A 92 21.48 4.96 7.83
N LEU A 93 20.58 4.25 8.53
CA LEU A 93 20.58 4.17 9.99
C LEU A 93 21.83 3.46 10.51
N GLU A 94 22.19 2.33 9.90
CA GLU A 94 23.35 1.52 10.30
C GLU A 94 24.69 2.18 9.96
N ARG A 95 24.80 2.83 8.80
CA ARG A 95 26.07 3.40 8.31
C ARG A 95 26.27 4.88 8.63
N GLY A 96 25.19 5.65 8.60
CA GLY A 96 25.20 7.12 8.71
C GLY A 96 24.59 7.65 10.00
N GLY A 97 24.07 6.78 10.86
CA GLY A 97 23.40 7.15 12.10
C GLY A 97 22.01 7.76 11.91
N GLU A 98 21.37 8.08 13.02
CA GLU A 98 19.96 8.48 13.06
C GLU A 98 19.69 9.76 12.25
N ALA A 99 20.58 10.75 12.33
CA ALA A 99 20.42 12.02 11.64
C ALA A 99 20.38 11.86 10.10
N ALA A 100 21.22 10.98 9.56
CA ALA A 100 21.26 10.70 8.12
C ALA A 100 20.00 9.95 7.64
N ALA A 101 19.53 8.98 8.45
CA ALA A 101 18.29 8.24 8.18
C ALA A 101 17.06 9.16 8.20
N TRP A 102 16.94 10.03 9.21
CA TRP A 102 15.84 10.99 9.30
C TRP A 102 15.87 12.02 8.17
N ARG A 103 17.05 12.48 7.75
CA ARG A 103 17.18 13.36 6.58
C ARG A 103 16.68 12.70 5.29
N LEU A 104 17.01 11.42 5.08
CA LEU A 104 16.47 10.64 3.97
C LEU A 104 14.94 10.53 4.06
N ALA A 105 14.41 10.18 5.23
CA ALA A 105 12.97 10.09 5.44
C ALA A 105 12.25 11.41 5.14
N SER A 106 12.76 12.54 5.61
CA SER A 106 12.19 13.86 5.33
C SER A 106 12.21 14.19 3.83
N LEU A 107 13.28 13.86 3.11
CA LEU A 107 13.36 14.07 1.67
C LEU A 107 12.31 13.23 0.92
N VAL A 108 12.20 11.95 1.27
CA VAL A 108 11.23 11.04 0.64
C VAL A 108 9.80 11.48 0.93
N ILE A 109 9.47 11.79 2.19
CA ILE A 109 8.14 12.24 2.60
C ILE A 109 7.77 13.56 1.91
N ASN A 110 8.66 14.55 1.90
CA ASN A 110 8.39 15.83 1.23
C ASN A 110 8.19 15.64 -0.28
N THR A 111 9.01 14.80 -0.91
CA THR A 111 8.87 14.52 -2.34
C THR A 111 7.54 13.82 -2.64
N LEU A 112 7.16 12.82 -1.82
CA LEU A 112 5.87 12.16 -1.94
C LEU A 112 4.71 13.13 -1.74
N LEU A 113 4.79 14.00 -0.74
CA LEU A 113 3.76 15.00 -0.46
C LEU A 113 3.57 15.94 -1.66
N ILE A 114 4.66 16.43 -2.25
CA ILE A 114 4.61 17.30 -3.43
C ILE A 114 4.04 16.54 -4.63
N VAL A 115 4.53 15.33 -4.91
CA VAL A 115 4.11 14.54 -6.09
C VAL A 115 2.64 14.14 -5.97
N VAL A 116 2.26 13.49 -4.86
CA VAL A 116 0.89 13.03 -4.63
C VAL A 116 -0.06 14.21 -4.48
N GLY A 117 0.35 15.27 -3.79
CA GLY A 117 -0.43 16.51 -3.68
C GLY A 117 -0.69 17.15 -5.03
N THR A 118 0.34 17.27 -5.88
CA THR A 118 0.19 17.82 -7.23
C THR A 118 -0.72 16.97 -8.10
N ILE A 119 -0.54 15.63 -8.10
CA ILE A 119 -1.42 14.71 -8.83
C ILE A 119 -2.88 14.85 -8.34
N THR A 120 -3.09 15.00 -7.03
CA THR A 120 -4.42 15.18 -6.44
C THR A 120 -5.05 16.51 -6.88
N LEU A 121 -4.29 17.62 -6.84
CA LEU A 121 -4.76 18.93 -7.30
C LEU A 121 -5.15 18.92 -8.79
N ILE A 122 -4.31 18.31 -9.64
CA ILE A 122 -4.59 18.14 -11.07
C ILE A 122 -5.81 17.22 -11.27
N GLY A 123 -5.88 16.13 -10.51
CA GLY A 123 -6.98 15.19 -10.52
C GLY A 123 -8.32 15.84 -10.19
N MET A 124 -8.36 16.78 -9.23
CA MET A 124 -9.56 17.55 -8.92
C MET A 124 -10.00 18.44 -10.10
N TRP A 125 -9.06 19.05 -10.83
CA TRP A 125 -9.38 19.86 -12.00
C TRP A 125 -9.94 19.05 -13.17
N ILE A 126 -9.44 17.83 -13.38
CA ILE A 126 -9.84 16.95 -14.50
C ILE A 126 -10.85 15.88 -14.04
N ALA A 127 -11.32 15.95 -12.79
CA ALA A 127 -12.23 14.99 -12.16
C ALA A 127 -13.40 14.53 -13.07
N PRO A 128 -14.15 15.42 -13.76
CA PRO A 128 -15.22 14.96 -14.64
C PRO A 128 -14.72 14.08 -15.81
N GLY A 129 -13.56 14.39 -16.39
CA GLY A 129 -12.95 13.59 -17.46
C GLY A 129 -12.41 12.26 -16.96
N VAL A 130 -11.82 12.23 -15.75
CA VAL A 130 -11.29 10.99 -15.15
C VAL A 130 -12.42 10.05 -14.77
N VAL A 131 -13.52 10.55 -14.21
CA VAL A 131 -14.71 9.76 -13.89
C VAL A 131 -15.29 9.12 -15.15
N LEU A 132 -15.38 9.88 -16.26
CA LEU A 132 -15.86 9.36 -17.55
C LEU A 132 -14.90 8.31 -18.16
N ALA A 133 -13.59 8.44 -17.95
CA ALA A 133 -12.60 7.47 -18.42
C ALA A 133 -12.61 6.15 -17.61
N ILE A 134 -12.79 6.24 -16.28
CA ILE A 134 -12.79 5.08 -15.39
C ILE A 134 -14.16 4.38 -15.37
N ALA A 135 -15.25 5.14 -15.54
CA ALA A 135 -16.63 4.66 -15.50
C ALA A 135 -17.48 5.27 -16.64
N PRO A 136 -17.22 4.90 -17.91
CA PRO A 136 -17.94 5.46 -19.07
C PRO A 136 -19.46 5.19 -19.01
N GLY A 137 -19.89 4.13 -18.33
CA GLY A 137 -21.31 3.82 -18.08
C GLY A 137 -22.05 4.84 -17.20
N PHE A 138 -21.34 5.73 -16.49
CA PHE A 138 -21.98 6.79 -15.70
C PHE A 138 -22.48 7.95 -16.57
N ALA A 139 -21.95 8.10 -17.80
CA ALA A 139 -22.44 9.07 -18.77
C ALA A 139 -23.90 8.84 -19.17
N ALA A 140 -24.34 7.57 -19.19
CA ALA A 140 -25.70 7.18 -19.55
C ALA A 140 -26.73 7.45 -18.44
N ILE A 141 -26.28 7.92 -17.27
CA ILE A 141 -27.09 7.99 -16.05
C ILE A 141 -27.13 9.46 -15.55
N PRO A 142 -28.22 10.21 -15.80
CA PRO A 142 -28.29 11.66 -15.50
C PRO A 142 -28.00 11.98 -14.02
N GLY A 143 -27.14 12.96 -13.76
CA GLY A 143 -26.82 13.45 -12.40
C GLY A 143 -25.75 12.66 -11.62
N LYS A 144 -25.37 11.44 -12.05
CA LYS A 144 -24.40 10.59 -11.32
C LYS A 144 -22.95 11.11 -11.42
N VAL A 145 -22.60 11.72 -12.54
CA VAL A 145 -21.29 12.38 -12.74
C VAL A 145 -21.13 13.60 -11.81
N GLY A 146 -22.16 14.42 -11.68
CA GLY A 146 -22.13 15.61 -10.80
C GLY A 146 -21.96 15.24 -9.33
N LEU A 147 -22.66 14.20 -8.85
CA LEU A 147 -22.50 13.69 -7.48
C LEU A 147 -21.11 13.11 -7.24
N THR A 148 -20.50 12.45 -8.23
CA THR A 148 -19.15 11.85 -8.10
C THR A 148 -18.05 12.92 -8.05
N VAL A 149 -18.24 14.04 -8.77
CA VAL A 149 -17.27 15.15 -8.79
C VAL A 149 -17.35 16.01 -7.53
N GLY A 150 -18.50 16.06 -6.86
CA GLY A 150 -18.74 16.88 -5.67
C GLY A 150 -18.48 16.20 -4.32
N LEU A 151 -18.16 14.90 -4.30
CA LEU A 151 -17.77 14.11 -3.13
C LEU A 151 -16.25 14.11 -2.93
#